data_AF-A0AAW3JUY9-F1
#
_entry.id   AF-A0AAW3JUY9-F1
#
_cell.length_a   1.000
_cell.length_b   1.000
_cell.length_c   1.000
_cell.angle_alpha   90.00
_cell.angle_beta   90.00
_cell.angle_gamma   90.00
#
_symmetry.space_group_name_H-M   'P 1'
#
loop_
_entity.id
_entity.type
_entity.pdbx_description
1 polymer ?
#
loop_
_entity_poly.entity_id
_entity_poly.type
_entity_poly.pdbx_seq_one_letter_code
_entity_poly.pdbx_strand_id
1 'polypeptide(L)' 'MADKRTITPEEKALLQAKHRQEEAEARNRKKERDARTHRLVQEGAILESIVPHIKEMDLDFLKRELMIRLRGM' A
#
# COMPACT_ATOMS: atom_id res chain seq x y z
N MET A 1 37.95 -24.19 -14.45
CA MET A 1 37.30 -24.84 -13.28
C MET A 1 36.95 -23.74 -12.31
N ALA A 2 35.70 -23.67 -11.84
CA ALA A 2 35.25 -22.57 -10.96
C ALA A 2 35.98 -22.66 -9.62
N ASP A 3 36.66 -21.57 -9.28
CA ASP A 3 37.39 -21.37 -8.04
C ASP A 3 36.44 -21.55 -6.84
N LYS A 4 36.52 -22.70 -6.17
CA LYS A 4 35.73 -22.99 -4.96
C LYS A 4 36.34 -22.18 -3.82
N ARG A 5 35.96 -20.91 -3.71
CA ARG A 5 36.18 -20.13 -2.49
C ARG A 5 35.54 -20.89 -1.32
N THR A 6 36.36 -21.41 -0.43
CA THR A 6 35.94 -22.03 0.82
C THR A 6 35.39 -20.93 1.72
N ILE A 7 34.07 -20.76 1.71
CA ILE A 7 33.38 -19.82 2.61
C ILE A 7 33.65 -20.27 4.04
N THR A 8 34.13 -19.36 4.89
CA THR A 8 34.36 -19.68 6.30
C THR A 8 33.02 -19.79 7.04
N PRO A 9 32.95 -20.51 8.18
CA PRO A 9 31.73 -20.59 8.97
C PRO A 9 31.18 -19.21 9.41
N GLU A 10 32.07 -18.26 9.68
CA GLU A 10 31.72 -16.88 10.04
C GLU A 10 31.11 -16.11 8.87
N GLU A 11 31.70 -16.21 7.67
CA GLU A 11 31.16 -15.62 6.44
C GLU A 11 29.78 -16.19 6.11
N LYS A 12 29.60 -17.51 6.31
CA LYS A 12 28.30 -18.16 6.13
C LYS A 12 27.26 -17.64 7.12
N ALA A 13 27.63 -17.47 8.39
CA ALA A 13 26.74 -16.96 9.43
C ALA A 13 26.34 -15.50 9.16
N LEU A 14 27.28 -14.67 8.73
CA LEU A 14 27.03 -13.28 8.33
C LEU A 14 26.08 -13.20 7.13
N LEU A 15 26.32 -14.02 6.11
CA LEU A 15 25.45 -14.09 4.93
C LEU A 15 24.03 -14.52 5.31
N GLN A 16 23.89 -15.52 6.18
CA GLN A 16 22.59 -15.97 6.66
C GLN A 16 21.85 -14.88 7.47
N ALA A 17 22.58 -14.12 8.29
CA ALA A 17 22.00 -12.99 9.02
C ALA A 17 21.51 -11.90 8.06
N LYS A 18 22.31 -11.57 7.04
CA LYS A 18 21.94 -10.62 5.99
C LYS A 18 20.68 -11.05 5.24
N HIS A 19 20.59 -12.31 4.81
CA HIS A 19 19.39 -12.81 4.13
C HIS A 19 18.13 -12.73 5.00
N ARG A 20 18.24 -13.04 6.31
CA ARG A 20 17.11 -12.91 7.24
C ARG A 20 16.65 -11.46 7.37
N GLN A 21 17.59 -10.52 7.41
CA GLN A 21 17.26 -9.10 7.43
C GLN A 21 16.56 -8.66 6.14
N GLU A 22 17.13 -9.01 4.98
CA GLU A 22 16.56 -8.67 3.67
C GLU A 22 15.16 -9.26 3.48
N GLU A 23 14.92 -10.49 3.94
CA GLU A 23 13.61 -11.13 3.91
C GLU A 23 12.60 -10.39 4.80
N ALA A 24 13.02 -9.99 6.02
CA ALA A 24 12.17 -9.22 6.92
C ALA A 24 11.78 -7.86 6.32
N GLU A 25 12.74 -7.16 5.71
CA GLU A 25 12.49 -5.88 5.04
C GLU A 25 11.58 -6.05 3.81
N ALA A 26 11.83 -7.08 2.98
CA ALA A 26 10.99 -7.38 1.82
C ALA A 26 9.54 -7.69 2.24
N ARG A 27 9.37 -8.44 3.33
CA ARG A 27 8.06 -8.72 3.90
C ARG A 27 7.38 -7.45 4.42
N ASN A 28 8.11 -6.54 5.06
CA ASN A 28 7.53 -5.28 5.52
C ASN A 28 7.07 -4.40 4.36
N ARG A 29 7.92 -4.24 3.32
CA ARG A 29 7.55 -3.52 2.09
C ARG A 29 6.32 -4.11 1.42
N LYS A 30 6.19 -5.44 1.40
CA LYS A 30 5.00 -6.11 0.87
C LYS A 30 3.75 -5.77 1.69
N LYS A 31 3.83 -5.87 3.02
CA LYS A 31 2.70 -5.53 3.91
C LYS A 31 2.23 -4.09 3.71
N GLU A 32 3.14 -3.14 3.61
CA GLU A 32 2.82 -1.73 3.38
C GLU A 32 2.12 -1.52 2.03
N ARG A 33 2.60 -2.19 0.97
CA ARG A 33 1.97 -2.17 -0.35
C ARG A 33 0.57 -2.77 -0.32
N ASP A 34 0.41 -3.94 0.28
CA ASP A 34 -0.87 -4.64 0.36
C ASP A 34 -1.89 -3.81 1.15
N ALA A 35 -1.48 -3.21 2.28
CA ALA A 35 -2.32 -2.30 3.06
C ALA A 35 -2.72 -1.04 2.29
N ARG A 36 -1.79 -0.46 1.52
CA ARG A 36 -2.08 0.68 0.65
C ARG A 36 -3.07 0.31 -0.44
N THR A 37 -2.84 -0.81 -1.14
CA THR A 37 -3.74 -1.30 -2.20
C THR A 37 -5.13 -1.56 -1.64
N HIS A 38 -5.22 -2.21 -0.48
CA HIS A 38 -6.51 -2.47 0.16
C HIS A 38 -7.28 -1.19 0.48
N ARG A 39 -6.60 -0.17 1.04
CA ARG A 39 -7.23 1.15 1.27
C ARG A 39 -7.73 1.78 -0.03
N LEU A 40 -6.90 1.80 -1.08
CA LEU A 40 -7.28 2.38 -2.36
C LEU A 40 -8.46 1.66 -3.01
N VAL A 41 -8.51 0.33 -2.93
CA VAL A 41 -9.64 -0.46 -3.45
C VAL A 41 -10.92 -0.15 -2.66
N GLN A 42 -10.83 -0.05 -1.34
CA GLN A 42 -12.00 0.30 -0.51
C GLN A 42 -12.50 1.72 -0.78
N GLU A 43 -11.60 2.70 -0.80
CA GLU A 43 -11.94 4.09 -1.14
C GLU A 43 -12.55 4.17 -2.55
N GLY A 44 -11.95 3.49 -3.53
CA GLY A 44 -12.46 3.40 -4.89
C GLY A 44 -13.86 2.80 -4.97
N ALA A 45 -14.11 1.69 -4.28
CA ALA A 45 -15.43 1.05 -4.25
C ALA A 45 -16.51 1.95 -3.64
N ILE A 46 -16.18 2.71 -2.59
CA ILE A 46 -17.10 3.70 -2.01
C ILE A 46 -17.41 4.78 -3.03
N LEU A 47 -16.39 5.33 -3.70
CA LEU A 47 -16.57 6.36 -4.72
C LEU A 47 -17.41 5.86 -5.89
N GLU A 48 -17.15 4.67 -6.41
CA GLU A 48 -17.92 4.06 -7.49
C GLU A 48 -19.40 3.87 -7.10
N SER A 49 -19.68 3.51 -5.85
CA SER A 49 -21.06 3.31 -5.37
C SER A 49 -21.90 4.60 -5.35
N ILE A 50 -21.27 5.76 -5.11
CA ILE A 50 -21.96 7.04 -4.97
C ILE A 50 -22.08 7.81 -6.30
N VAL A 51 -21.23 7.51 -7.30
CA VAL A 51 -21.19 8.23 -8.58
C VAL A 51 -22.55 8.31 -9.28
N PRO A 52 -23.37 7.24 -9.40
CA PRO A 52 -24.69 7.33 -10.04
C PRO A 52 -25.60 8.34 -9.34
N HIS A 53 -25.64 8.30 -8.01
CA HIS A 53 -26.46 9.20 -7.19
C HIS A 53 -26.04 10.67 -7.32
N ILE A 54 -24.73 10.93 -7.43
CA ILE A 54 -24.21 12.29 -7.64
C ILE A 54 -24.55 12.80 -9.05
N LYS A 55 -24.48 11.93 -10.07
CA LYS A 55 -24.81 12.30 -11.45
C LYS A 55 -26.26 12.72 -11.64
N GLU A 56 -27.16 12.15 -10.86
CA GLU A 56 -28.59 12.47 -10.88
C GLU A 56 -28.96 13.65 -9.96
N MET A 57 -28.00 14.16 -9.18
CA MET A 57 -28.22 15.22 -8.21
C MET A 57 -28.28 16.60 -8.86
N ASP A 58 -29.21 17.44 -8.39
CA ASP A 58 -29.23 18.85 -8.76
C ASP A 58 -27.94 19.57 -8.32
N LEU A 59 -27.43 20.47 -9.17
CA LEU A 59 -26.14 21.11 -8.96
C LEU A 59 -26.11 22.06 -7.76
N ASP A 60 -27.21 22.77 -7.48
CA ASP A 60 -27.30 23.67 -6.32
C ASP A 60 -27.36 22.88 -5.02
N PHE A 61 -28.09 21.77 -5.03
CA PHE A 61 -28.12 20.83 -3.90
C PHE A 61 -26.75 20.17 -3.67
N LEU A 62 -26.10 19.67 -4.73
CA LEU A 62 -24.76 19.09 -4.64
C LEU A 62 -23.75 20.08 -4.08
N LYS A 63 -23.75 21.33 -4.57
CA LYS A 63 -22.86 22.40 -4.09
C LYS A 63 -23.09 22.70 -2.61
N ARG A 64 -24.36 22.82 -2.17
CA ARG A 64 -24.70 23.02 -0.76
C ARG A 64 -24.19 21.86 0.10
N GLU A 65 -24.41 20.63 -0.33
CA GLU A 65 -24.02 19.45 0.44
C GLU A 65 -22.51 19.35 0.61
N LEU A 66 -21.75 19.61 -0.47
CA LEU A 66 -20.29 19.66 -0.43
C LEU A 66 -19.80 20.81 0.48
N MET A 67 -20.39 22.00 0.39
CA MET A 67 -20.01 23.11 1.28
C MET A 67 -20.25 22.80 2.76
N ILE A 68 -21.28 22.02 3.10
CA ILE A 68 -21.55 21.62 4.48
C ILE A 68 -20.54 20.56 4.95
N ARG A 69 -20.37 19.50 4.16
CA ARG A 69 -19.56 18.33 4.56
C ARG A 69 -18.05 18.56 4.49
N LEU A 70 -17.59 19.44 3.60
CA LEU A 70 -16.16 19.75 3.45
C LEU A 70 -15.72 20.94 4.31
N ARG A 71 -16.61 21.52 5.14
CA ARG A 71 -16.28 22.68 5.98
C ARG A 71 -15.36 22.26 7.12
N GLY A 72 -14.05 22.43 6.94
CA GLY A 72 -13.05 22.20 7.98
C GLY A 72 -12.14 20.99 7.78
N MET A 73 -12.20 20.35 6.60
CA MET A 73 -11.06 19.59 6.07
C MET A 73 -10.09 20.54 5.39
#